data_AF-A0A117T142-F1
#
_entry.id   AF-A0A117T142-F1
#
_cell.length_a   1.000
_cell.length_b   1.000
_cell.length_c   1.000
_cell.angle_alpha   90.00
_cell.angle_beta   90.00
_cell.angle_gamma   90.00
#
_symmetry.space_group_name_H-M   'P 1'
#
loop_
_entity.id
_entity.type
_entity.pdbx_description
1 polymer ?
#
loop_
_entity_poly.entity_id
_entity_poly.type
_entity_poly.pdbx_seq_one_letter_code
_entity_poly.pdbx_strand_id
1 'polypeptide(L)'
;MSSLGLAVVFYIFILVWSFVIILRFKATVTESIRMVSPMVVGMIVGFGGGTLSGLYIAGPVQSLVLGVLLGIFSGSIIGGLMGLGAFLNGASSGMMAGLMGVMLIQMFPQSEWKDVLFFFMVVSGFLQFAHTLLLQRLSSENVIEGTFKVLSSPLFMFLFISTVLMVYVTVANHNDPEQAKPLGLQKTIQNTNHTNH
;
A
#
# COMPACT_ATOMS: atom_id res chain seq x y z
N MET A 1 -18.95 -0.63 5.32
CA MET A 1 -18.04 0.35 4.68
C MET A 1 -17.74 -0.15 3.28
N SER A 2 -17.79 0.70 2.26
CA SER A 2 -17.35 0.32 0.92
C SER A 2 -15.86 -0.05 0.96
N SER A 3 -15.42 -1.00 0.13
CA SER A 3 -14.01 -1.41 0.04
C SER A 3 -13.04 -0.24 -0.18
N LEU A 4 -13.54 0.84 -0.78
CA LEU A 4 -12.82 2.11 -0.99
C LEU A 4 -12.57 2.87 0.31
N GLY A 5 -13.56 2.93 1.20
CA GLY A 5 -13.40 3.57 2.51
C GLY A 5 -12.32 2.90 3.34
N LEU A 6 -12.20 1.57 3.25
CA LEU A 6 -11.14 0.81 3.91
C LEU A 6 -9.75 1.17 3.36
N ALA A 7 -9.62 1.24 2.02
CA ALA A 7 -8.36 1.60 1.37
C ALA A 7 -7.89 3.01 1.77
N VAL A 8 -8.81 4.00 1.79
CA VAL A 8 -8.49 5.37 2.23
C VAL A 8 -7.96 5.40 3.66
N VAL A 9 -8.65 4.74 4.59
CA VAL A 9 -8.23 4.67 6.00
C VAL A 9 -6.88 4.00 6.14
N PHE A 10 -6.63 2.92 5.39
CA PHE A 10 -5.34 2.21 5.39
C PHE A 10 -4.20 3.12 4.90
N TYR A 11 -4.38 3.84 3.79
CA TYR A 11 -3.35 4.73 3.26
C TYR A 11 -3.07 5.92 4.19
N ILE A 12 -4.11 6.51 4.81
CA ILE A 12 -3.92 7.57 5.81
C ILE A 12 -3.14 7.03 7.02
N PHE A 13 -3.49 5.83 7.49
CA PHE A 13 -2.78 5.19 8.60
C PHE A 13 -1.30 4.96 8.25
N ILE A 14 -0.99 4.42 7.07
CA ILE A 14 0.40 4.25 6.61
C ILE A 14 1.12 5.60 6.52
N LEU A 15 0.46 6.64 6.03
CA LEU A 15 1.04 7.98 5.91
C LEU A 15 1.45 8.54 7.28
N VAL A 16 0.50 8.57 8.22
CA VAL A 16 0.71 9.08 9.57
C VAL A 16 1.77 8.25 10.28
N TRP A 17 1.69 6.93 10.17
CA TRP A 17 2.66 6.02 10.79
C TRP A 17 4.08 6.22 10.23
N SER A 18 4.21 6.28 8.91
CA SER A 18 5.49 6.55 8.24
C SER A 18 6.08 7.88 8.71
N PHE A 19 5.25 8.92 8.77
CA PHE A 19 5.67 10.24 9.21
C PHE A 19 6.15 10.24 10.66
N VAL A 20 5.44 9.55 11.57
CA VAL A 20 5.82 9.40 12.98
C VAL A 20 7.15 8.65 13.13
N ILE A 21 7.35 7.54 12.40
CA ILE A 21 8.60 6.79 12.41
C ILE A 21 9.76 7.65 11.91
N ILE A 22 9.59 8.34 10.78
CA ILE A 22 10.64 9.17 10.19
C ILE A 22 11.05 10.30 11.14
N LEU A 23 10.09 11.00 11.74
CA LEU A 23 10.38 12.04 12.72
C LEU A 23 11.11 11.48 13.95
N ARG A 24 10.75 10.27 14.39
CA ARG A 24 11.36 9.61 15.55
C ARG A 24 12.82 9.20 15.29
N PHE A 25 13.12 8.65 14.12
CA PHE A 25 14.46 8.15 13.79
C PHE A 25 15.37 9.20 13.14
N LYS A 26 14.86 10.41 12.83
CA LYS A 26 15.62 11.50 12.20
C LYS A 26 16.99 11.78 12.84
N ALA A 27 17.10 11.64 14.17
CA ALA A 27 18.31 11.97 14.92
C ALA A 27 19.41 10.88 14.90
N THR A 28 19.08 9.63 14.53
CA THR A 28 19.95 8.45 14.75
C THR A 28 20.35 7.76 13.45
N VAL A 29 19.91 8.26 12.30
CA VAL A 29 19.96 7.54 11.03
C VAL A 29 21.15 7.95 10.18
N THR A 30 21.92 6.95 9.75
CA THR A 30 23.06 7.06 8.82
C THR A 30 22.64 7.71 7.50
N GLU A 31 23.58 8.42 6.86
CA GLU A 31 23.31 9.28 5.70
C GLU A 31 22.63 8.54 4.53
N SER A 32 22.96 7.26 4.32
CA SER A 32 22.41 6.42 3.25
C SER A 32 20.91 6.14 3.41
N ILE A 33 20.45 5.88 4.64
CA ILE A 33 19.04 5.55 4.91
C ILE A 33 18.18 6.81 4.90
N ARG A 34 18.77 7.97 5.25
CA ARG A 34 18.11 9.27 5.08
C ARG A 34 17.71 9.54 3.62
N MET A 35 18.41 8.94 2.64
CA MET A 35 18.05 9.05 1.22
C MET A 35 17.00 8.01 0.79
N VAL A 36 17.03 6.80 1.34
CA VAL A 36 16.12 5.70 0.94
C VAL A 36 14.74 5.82 1.58
N SER A 37 14.66 6.34 2.81
CA SER A 37 13.39 6.45 3.55
C SER A 37 12.32 7.32 2.85
N PRO A 38 12.64 8.55 2.40
CA PRO A 38 11.69 9.37 1.65
C PRO A 38 11.27 8.75 0.33
N MET A 39 12.15 7.97 -0.31
CA MET A 39 11.86 7.27 -1.54
C MET A 39 10.79 6.20 -1.34
N VAL A 40 10.95 5.34 -0.31
CA VAL A 40 9.97 4.28 -0.01
C VAL A 40 8.62 4.87 0.32
N VAL A 41 8.57 5.91 1.16
CA VAL A 41 7.29 6.52 1.53
C VAL A 41 6.67 7.28 0.36
N GLY A 42 7.46 8.02 -0.41
CA GLY A 42 7.01 8.66 -1.64
C GLY A 42 6.39 7.66 -2.61
N MET A 43 6.99 6.46 -2.74
CA MET A 43 6.42 5.40 -3.57
C MET A 43 5.11 4.85 -3.04
N ILE A 44 5.01 4.52 -1.76
CA ILE A 44 3.78 3.95 -1.18
C ILE A 44 2.62 4.95 -1.27
N VAL A 45 2.89 6.21 -0.92
CA VAL A 45 1.86 7.26 -0.89
C VAL A 45 1.53 7.76 -2.28
N GLY A 46 2.53 7.92 -3.15
CA GLY A 46 2.32 8.28 -4.56
C GLY A 46 1.52 7.22 -5.29
N PHE A 47 1.90 5.95 -5.15
CA PHE A 47 1.18 4.85 -5.76
C PHE A 47 -0.25 4.75 -5.23
N GLY A 48 -0.43 4.69 -3.91
CA GLY A 48 -1.75 4.62 -3.29
C GLY A 48 -2.64 5.81 -3.62
N GLY A 49 -2.11 7.03 -3.48
CA GLY A 49 -2.79 8.27 -3.82
C GLY A 49 -3.16 8.36 -5.29
N GLY A 50 -2.29 7.91 -6.19
CA GLY A 50 -2.55 7.84 -7.63
C GLY A 50 -3.63 6.82 -7.99
N THR A 51 -3.61 5.65 -7.38
CA THR A 51 -4.66 4.64 -7.56
C THR A 51 -6.01 5.16 -7.05
N LEU A 52 -6.04 5.84 -5.91
CA LEU A 52 -7.26 6.47 -5.38
C LEU A 52 -7.76 7.62 -6.25
N SER A 53 -6.86 8.49 -6.75
CA SER A 53 -7.25 9.61 -7.61
C SER A 53 -7.75 9.13 -8.98
N GLY A 54 -7.14 8.08 -9.54
CA GLY A 54 -7.59 7.41 -10.77
C GLY A 54 -8.98 6.80 -10.66
N LEU A 55 -9.38 6.41 -9.45
CA LEU A 55 -10.70 5.86 -9.19
C LEU A 55 -11.77 6.93 -8.98
N TYR A 56 -11.42 8.03 -8.30
CA TYR A 56 -12.38 9.05 -7.90
C TYR A 56 -12.67 10.08 -9.02
N ILE A 57 -11.72 10.26 -9.94
CA ILE A 57 -11.82 11.25 -11.02
C ILE A 57 -11.94 10.54 -12.35
N ALA A 58 -13.03 10.78 -13.07
CA ALA A 58 -13.29 10.18 -14.38
C ALA A 58 -12.35 10.69 -15.49
N GLY A 59 -11.64 11.80 -15.27
CA GLY A 59 -10.74 12.41 -16.25
C GLY A 59 -9.30 11.88 -16.15
N PRO A 60 -8.75 11.21 -17.19
CA PRO A 60 -7.46 10.53 -17.11
C PRO A 60 -6.29 11.49 -16.85
N VAL A 61 -6.35 12.70 -17.40
CA VAL A 61 -5.34 13.74 -17.19
C VAL A 61 -5.46 14.36 -15.79
N GLN A 62 -6.69 14.59 -15.32
CA GLN A 62 -6.93 15.21 -14.01
C GLN A 62 -6.51 14.28 -12.87
N SER A 63 -6.83 12.98 -12.98
CA SER A 63 -6.39 11.96 -12.03
C SER A 63 -4.86 11.85 -12.00
N LEU A 64 -4.21 11.95 -13.16
CA LEU A 64 -2.76 11.89 -13.32
C LEU A 64 -2.07 13.05 -12.63
N VAL A 65 -2.53 14.28 -12.88
CA VAL A 65 -1.98 15.49 -12.25
C VAL A 65 -2.13 15.41 -10.72
N LEU A 66 -3.27 14.97 -10.22
CA LEU A 66 -3.50 14.80 -8.78
C LEU A 66 -2.64 13.69 -8.17
N GLY A 67 -2.52 12.54 -8.84
CA GLY A 67 -1.68 11.43 -8.38
C GLY A 67 -0.21 11.83 -8.29
N VAL A 68 0.27 12.54 -9.31
CA VAL A 68 1.63 13.11 -9.33
C VAL A 68 1.81 14.14 -8.23
N LEU A 69 0.86 15.07 -8.05
CA LEU A 69 0.95 16.09 -6.99
C LEU A 69 1.03 15.44 -5.60
N LEU A 70 0.18 14.46 -5.33
CA LEU A 70 0.17 13.73 -4.05
C LEU A 70 1.48 12.98 -3.82
N GLY A 71 2.00 12.32 -4.85
CA GLY A 71 3.29 11.63 -4.79
C GLY A 71 4.46 12.58 -4.55
N ILE A 72 4.55 13.68 -5.30
CA ILE A 72 5.58 14.71 -5.11
C ILE A 72 5.46 15.30 -3.71
N PHE A 73 4.27 15.71 -3.29
CA PHE A 73 4.05 16.42 -2.04
C PHE A 73 4.44 15.55 -0.83
N SER A 74 4.00 14.30 -0.82
CA SER A 74 4.33 13.35 0.25
C SER A 74 5.82 13.01 0.31
N GLY A 75 6.45 12.69 -0.82
CA GLY A 75 7.88 12.41 -0.89
C GLY A 75 8.75 13.64 -0.57
N SER A 76 8.31 14.82 -0.98
CA SER A 76 8.99 16.10 -0.73
C SER A 76 8.96 16.52 0.73
N ILE A 77 7.81 16.41 1.39
CA ILE A 77 7.68 16.77 2.81
C ILE A 77 8.63 15.92 3.65
N ILE A 78 8.63 14.61 3.40
CA ILE A 78 9.44 13.66 4.15
C ILE A 78 10.93 13.84 3.83
N GLY A 79 11.27 13.97 2.55
CA GLY A 79 12.66 14.14 2.12
C GLY A 79 13.24 15.49 2.52
N GLY A 80 12.44 16.56 2.51
CA GLY A 80 12.84 17.90 2.95
C GLY A 80 13.24 17.95 4.42
N LEU A 81 12.67 17.08 5.26
CA LEU A 81 13.10 16.96 6.66
C LEU A 81 14.50 16.33 6.79
N MET A 82 14.93 15.51 5.83
CA MET A 82 16.18 14.74 5.88
C MET A 82 17.34 15.37 5.09
N GLY A 83 17.05 16.22 4.09
CA GLY A 83 18.05 16.97 3.33
C GLY A 83 17.68 17.12 1.85
N LEU A 84 18.45 17.89 1.09
CA LEU A 84 18.14 18.20 -0.31
C LEU A 84 18.19 16.96 -1.23
N GLY A 85 19.16 16.07 -1.05
CA GLY A 85 19.24 14.82 -1.82
C GLY A 85 18.07 13.86 -1.52
N ALA A 86 17.65 13.80 -0.25
CA ALA A 86 16.50 13.03 0.20
C ALA A 86 15.17 13.60 -0.34
N PHE A 87 15.05 14.94 -0.40
CA PHE A 87 13.93 15.64 -1.03
C PHE A 87 13.79 15.27 -2.51
N LEU A 88 14.88 15.35 -3.30
CA LEU A 88 14.86 15.03 -4.73
C LEU A 88 14.53 13.55 -4.99
N ASN A 89 15.10 12.63 -4.21
CA ASN A 89 14.78 11.20 -4.32
C ASN A 89 13.33 10.90 -3.93
N GLY A 90 12.82 11.51 -2.86
CA GLY A 90 11.42 11.36 -2.44
C GLY A 90 10.45 11.92 -3.48
N ALA A 91 10.71 13.13 -3.97
CA ALA A 91 9.86 13.79 -4.95
C ALA A 91 9.81 13.05 -6.30
N SER A 92 10.97 12.64 -6.82
CA SER A 92 11.06 11.92 -8.11
C SER A 92 10.43 10.53 -8.04
N SER A 93 10.70 9.77 -6.98
CA SER A 93 10.08 8.45 -6.78
C SER A 93 8.58 8.54 -6.53
N GLY A 94 8.13 9.54 -5.77
CA GLY A 94 6.71 9.80 -5.55
C GLY A 94 5.97 10.20 -6.82
N MET A 95 6.57 11.04 -7.67
CA MET A 95 6.05 11.34 -9.01
C MET A 95 5.89 10.06 -9.83
N MET A 96 6.94 9.24 -9.92
CA MET A 96 6.93 8.00 -10.70
C MET A 96 5.85 7.03 -10.20
N ALA A 97 5.73 6.88 -8.88
CA ALA A 97 4.72 6.04 -8.26
C ALA A 97 3.31 6.56 -8.47
N GLY A 98 3.10 7.88 -8.41
CA GLY A 98 1.81 8.52 -8.70
C GLY A 98 1.32 8.28 -10.12
N LEU A 99 2.22 8.41 -11.11
CA LEU A 99 1.93 8.08 -12.50
C LEU A 99 1.52 6.61 -12.65
N MET A 100 2.32 5.71 -12.08
CA MET A 100 2.05 4.27 -12.15
C MET A 100 0.74 3.90 -11.45
N GLY A 101 0.44 4.49 -10.30
CA GLY A 101 -0.79 4.22 -9.55
C GLY A 101 -2.07 4.58 -10.32
N VAL A 102 -2.06 5.73 -11.00
CA VAL A 102 -3.19 6.19 -11.85
C VAL A 102 -3.33 5.30 -13.08
N MET A 103 -2.22 5.03 -13.77
CA MET A 103 -2.22 4.19 -14.96
C MET A 103 -2.72 2.79 -14.67
N LEU A 104 -2.45 2.27 -13.47
CA LEU A 104 -2.85 0.93 -13.13
C LEU A 104 -4.38 0.77 -13.09
N ILE A 105 -5.11 1.73 -12.51
CA ILE A 105 -6.58 1.67 -12.52
C ILE A 105 -7.18 1.83 -13.92
N GLN A 106 -6.50 2.57 -14.81
CA GLN A 106 -6.97 2.73 -16.19
C GLN A 106 -6.71 1.49 -17.05
N MET A 107 -5.73 0.67 -16.70
CA MET A 107 -5.37 -0.53 -17.47
C MET A 107 -6.28 -1.72 -17.16
N PHE A 108 -6.80 -1.83 -15.93
CA PHE A 108 -7.64 -2.96 -15.52
C PHE A 108 -9.14 -2.66 -15.70
N PRO A 109 -9.96 -3.66 -16.04
CA PRO A 109 -11.42 -3.52 -16.09
C PRO A 109 -12.01 -3.32 -14.68
N GLN A 110 -13.11 -2.58 -14.59
CA GLN A 110 -13.72 -2.19 -13.30
C GLN A 110 -14.09 -3.37 -12.39
N SER A 111 -14.35 -4.54 -12.96
CA SER A 111 -14.66 -5.76 -12.21
C SER A 111 -13.51 -6.21 -11.31
N GLU A 112 -12.26 -5.94 -11.67
CA GLU A 112 -11.07 -6.44 -10.99
C GLU A 112 -10.35 -5.37 -10.15
N TRP A 113 -10.86 -4.14 -10.13
CA TRP A 113 -10.25 -3.03 -9.40
C TRP A 113 -10.06 -3.32 -7.91
N LYS A 114 -10.98 -4.08 -7.31
CA LYS A 114 -10.94 -4.45 -5.90
C LYS A 114 -9.78 -5.37 -5.57
N ASP A 115 -9.54 -6.38 -6.41
CA ASP A 115 -8.49 -7.38 -6.19
C ASP A 115 -7.11 -6.77 -6.42
N VAL A 116 -7.00 -5.92 -7.44
CA VAL A 116 -5.80 -5.15 -7.74
C VAL A 116 -5.44 -4.19 -6.62
N LEU A 117 -6.40 -3.36 -6.16
CA LEU A 117 -6.21 -2.47 -5.01
C LEU A 117 -5.75 -3.24 -3.78
N PHE A 118 -6.35 -4.40 -3.53
CA PHE A 118 -6.02 -5.26 -2.40
C PHE A 118 -4.60 -5.83 -2.50
N PHE A 119 -4.22 -6.38 -3.66
CA PHE A 119 -2.88 -6.90 -3.89
C PHE A 119 -1.83 -5.81 -3.62
N PHE A 120 -2.04 -4.61 -4.14
CA PHE A 120 -1.14 -3.49 -3.90
C PHE A 120 -1.13 -3.03 -2.45
N MET A 121 -2.26 -3.07 -1.75
CA MET A 121 -2.34 -2.75 -0.32
C MET A 121 -1.49 -3.71 0.52
N VAL A 122 -1.52 -5.01 0.20
CA VAL A 122 -0.68 -6.03 0.86
C VAL A 122 0.79 -5.82 0.55
N VAL A 123 1.15 -5.59 -0.72
CA VAL A 123 2.54 -5.35 -1.14
C VAL A 123 3.10 -4.09 -0.49
N SER A 124 2.35 -2.98 -0.49
CA SER A 124 2.79 -1.73 0.14
C SER A 124 2.87 -1.85 1.67
N GLY A 125 1.98 -2.62 2.31
CA GLY A 125 2.10 -2.99 3.72
C GLY A 125 3.37 -3.79 4.01
N PHE A 126 3.69 -4.79 3.19
CA PHE A 126 4.93 -5.57 3.34
C PHE A 126 6.19 -4.71 3.11
N LEU A 127 6.16 -3.82 2.12
CA LEU A 127 7.27 -2.91 1.84
C LEU A 127 7.53 -1.96 3.01
N GLN A 128 6.46 -1.42 3.60
CA GLN A 128 6.55 -0.56 4.78
C GLN A 128 7.04 -1.32 6.02
N PHE A 129 6.64 -2.58 6.17
CA PHE A 129 7.15 -3.47 7.23
C PHE A 129 8.65 -3.72 7.06
N ALA A 130 9.09 -4.09 5.85
CA ALA A 130 10.50 -4.31 5.52
C ALA A 130 11.34 -3.03 5.74
N HIS A 131 10.82 -1.88 5.36
CA HIS A 131 11.45 -0.58 5.63
C HIS A 131 11.57 -0.30 7.13
N THR A 132 10.53 -0.60 7.92
CA THR A 132 10.58 -0.46 9.38
C THR A 132 11.62 -1.39 10.01
N LEU A 133 11.70 -2.65 9.56
CA LEU A 133 12.74 -3.59 10.00
C LEU A 133 14.15 -3.11 9.66
N LEU A 134 14.33 -2.54 8.46
CA LEU A 134 15.60 -1.98 8.03
C LEU A 134 16.03 -0.83 8.96
N LEU A 135 15.11 0.09 9.26
CA LEU A 135 15.37 1.20 10.20
C LEU A 135 15.73 0.68 11.60
N GLN A 136 15.05 -0.37 12.08
CA GLN A 136 15.34 -0.94 13.39
C GLN A 136 16.70 -1.63 13.47
N ARG A 137 17.06 -2.42 12.44
CA ARG A 137 18.35 -3.11 12.40
C ARG A 137 19.50 -2.11 12.47
N LEU A 138 19.37 -1.01 11.74
CA LEU A 138 20.37 0.06 11.69
C LEU A 138 20.37 0.93 12.95
N SER A 139 19.22 1.12 13.59
CA SER A 139 19.16 1.79 14.90
C SER A 139 19.67 0.92 16.04
N SER A 140 19.60 -0.42 15.95
CA SER A 140 20.13 -1.32 16.98
C SER A 140 21.66 -1.28 17.06
N GLU A 141 22.33 -0.84 16.00
CA GLU A 141 23.77 -0.58 15.99
C GLU A 141 24.12 0.75 16.66
N ASN A 142 23.16 1.70 16.70
CA ASN A 142 23.27 3.03 17.33
C ASN A 142 22.30 3.14 18.51
N VAL A 143 22.65 2.50 19.63
CA VAL A 143 21.84 2.38 20.85
C VAL A 143 21.33 3.74 21.36
N ILE A 144 20.01 3.93 21.39
CA ILE A 144 19.34 4.77 22.39
C ILE A 144 18.18 3.97 22.98
N GLU A 145 18.39 3.52 24.22
CA GLU A 145 17.37 2.95 25.09
C GLU A 145 16.29 4.00 25.40
N GLY A 146 15.02 3.68 25.15
CA GLY A 146 13.95 4.64 25.41
C GLY A 146 12.54 4.09 25.19
N THR A 147 12.04 3.37 26.21
CA THR A 147 10.68 3.33 26.79
C THR A 147 9.42 3.12 25.92
N PHE A 148 9.43 3.31 24.60
CA PHE A 148 8.26 3.12 23.72
C PHE A 148 8.48 2.01 22.67
N LYS A 149 9.04 0.89 23.12
CA LYS A 149 9.37 -0.30 22.31
C LYS A 149 8.16 -0.86 21.55
N VAL A 150 6.94 -0.69 22.10
CA VAL A 150 5.70 -1.29 21.60
C VAL A 150 5.17 -0.65 20.31
N LEU A 151 5.33 0.68 20.14
CA LEU A 151 4.90 1.38 18.91
C LEU A 151 5.95 1.29 17.79
N SER A 152 7.21 1.00 18.13
CA SER A 152 8.24 0.67 17.14
C SER A 152 8.19 -0.80 16.74
N SER A 153 7.56 -1.69 17.52
CA SER A 153 7.56 -3.10 17.22
C SER A 153 6.88 -3.38 15.86
N PRO A 154 7.58 -4.04 14.91
CA PRO A 154 7.04 -4.43 13.61
C PRO A 154 5.80 -5.35 13.75
N LEU A 155 5.63 -5.94 14.94
CA LEU A 155 4.47 -6.70 15.37
C LEU A 155 3.15 -5.91 15.35
N PHE A 156 3.15 -4.61 15.68
CA PHE A 156 1.93 -3.81 15.66
C PHE A 156 1.46 -3.56 14.23
N MET A 157 2.41 -3.39 13.32
CA MET A 157 2.12 -3.28 11.89
C MET A 157 1.59 -4.60 11.33
N PHE A 158 2.18 -5.73 11.74
CA PHE A 158 1.68 -7.06 11.38
C PHE A 158 0.26 -7.30 11.90
N LEU A 159 -0.03 -6.94 13.15
CA LEU A 159 -1.37 -7.04 13.73
C LEU A 159 -2.38 -6.15 13.01
N PHE A 160 -1.99 -4.91 12.64
CA PHE A 160 -2.87 -4.02 11.90
C PHE A 160 -3.15 -4.54 10.49
N ILE A 161 -2.11 -4.95 9.74
CA ILE A 161 -2.27 -5.56 8.41
C ILE A 161 -3.13 -6.83 8.51
N SER A 162 -2.89 -7.69 9.50
CA SER A 162 -3.66 -8.91 9.73
C SER A 162 -5.12 -8.62 10.08
N THR A 163 -5.38 -7.59 10.90
CA THR A 163 -6.75 -7.16 11.25
C THR A 163 -7.47 -6.62 10.02
N VAL A 164 -6.83 -5.75 9.25
CA VAL A 164 -7.40 -5.20 8.01
C VAL A 164 -7.64 -6.31 6.98
N LEU A 165 -6.73 -7.28 6.89
CA LEU A 165 -6.88 -8.47 6.06
C LEU A 165 -8.10 -9.30 6.47
N MET A 166 -8.27 -9.55 7.76
CA MET A 166 -9.39 -10.32 8.31
C MET A 166 -10.72 -9.61 8.07
N VAL A 167 -10.76 -8.28 8.25
CA VAL A 167 -11.93 -7.44 7.93
C VAL A 167 -12.23 -7.46 6.43
N TYR A 168 -11.21 -7.35 5.56
CA TYR A 168 -11.41 -7.41 4.11
C TYR A 168 -11.95 -8.76 3.68
N VAL A 169 -11.37 -9.88 4.15
CA VAL A 169 -11.86 -11.24 3.87
C VAL A 169 -13.31 -11.40 4.34
N THR A 170 -13.64 -10.87 5.51
CA THR A 170 -15.01 -10.93 6.04
C THR A 170 -15.99 -10.09 5.20
N VAL A 171 -15.59 -8.90 4.77
CA VAL A 171 -16.41 -8.03 3.91
C VAL A 171 -16.51 -8.58 2.49
N ALA A 172 -15.46 -9.19 1.94
CA ALA A 172 -15.48 -9.85 0.65
C ALA A 172 -16.41 -11.08 0.68
N ASN A 173 -16.27 -11.93 1.70
CA ASN A 173 -17.16 -13.09 1.91
C ASN A 173 -18.62 -12.69 2.15
N HIS A 174 -18.89 -11.49 2.67
CA HIS A 174 -20.27 -11.03 2.89
C HIS A 174 -20.92 -10.47 1.63
N ASN A 175 -20.14 -10.07 0.62
CA ASN A 175 -20.66 -9.57 -0.67
C ASN A 175 -20.86 -10.67 -1.71
N ASP A 176 -20.48 -11.93 -1.41
CA ASP A 176 -20.70 -13.10 -2.26
C ASP A 176 -21.37 -14.25 -1.49
N PRO A 177 -22.72 -14.26 -1.35
CA PRO A 177 -23.42 -15.48 -0.95
C PRO A 177 -23.49 -16.55 -2.07
N GLU A 178 -22.93 -16.32 -3.26
CA GLU A 178 -23.14 -17.19 -4.44
C GLU A 178 -21.90 -17.99 -4.91
N GLN A 179 -20.93 -18.27 -4.02
CA GLN A 179 -19.91 -19.30 -4.29
C GLN A 179 -19.89 -20.45 -3.27
N ALA A 180 -21.03 -20.75 -2.65
CA ALA A 180 -21.29 -22.07 -2.10
C ALA A 180 -21.95 -22.97 -3.15
N LYS A 181 -21.33 -23.17 -4.31
CA LYS A 181 -21.73 -24.28 -5.20
C LYS A 181 -20.75 -25.43 -4.97
N PRO A 182 -21.19 -26.54 -4.36
CA PRO A 182 -20.30 -27.64 -4.01
C PRO A 182 -19.66 -28.21 -5.27
N LEU A 183 -18.35 -28.45 -5.15
CA LEU A 183 -17.49 -29.14 -6.09
C LEU A 183 -17.94 -30.62 -6.21
N GLY A 184 -19.13 -30.85 -6.78
CA GLY A 184 -19.81 -32.14 -6.76
C GLY A 184 -20.69 -32.45 -7.97
N LEU A 185 -20.67 -31.64 -9.03
CA LEU A 185 -21.51 -31.88 -10.22
C LEU A 185 -20.78 -31.79 -11.57
N GLN A 186 -19.44 -31.83 -11.59
CA GLN A 186 -18.66 -31.87 -12.83
C GLN A 186 -18.36 -33.30 -13.34
N LYS A 187 -18.93 -34.35 -12.73
CA LYS A 187 -18.71 -35.75 -13.14
C LYS A 187 -19.89 -36.46 -13.83
N THR A 188 -21.08 -35.86 -13.92
CA THR A 188 -22.28 -36.60 -14.37
C THR A 188 -22.79 -36.23 -15.76
N ILE A 189 -22.47 -35.05 -16.32
CA ILE A 189 -23.09 -34.60 -17.58
C ILE A 189 -22.23 -34.91 -18.83
N GLN A 190 -20.95 -35.24 -18.67
CA GLN A 190 -20.08 -35.51 -19.82
C GLN A 190 -20.12 -36.97 -20.33
N ASN A 191 -20.93 -37.86 -19.74
CA ASN A 191 -20.93 -39.29 -20.05
C ASN A 191 -22.24 -39.86 -20.63
N THR A 192 -23.11 -39.03 -21.20
CA THR A 192 -24.41 -39.49 -21.75
C THR A 192 -24.66 -39.15 -23.22
N ASN A 193 -23.73 -38.49 -23.91
CA ASN A 193 -23.91 -38.11 -25.33
C ASN A 193 -23.07 -38.91 -26.34
N HIS A 194 -22.51 -40.06 -25.94
CA HIS A 194 -21.78 -40.95 -26.86
C HIS A 194 -22.28 -42.40 -26.81
N THR A 195 -23.60 -42.59 -26.83
CA THR A 195 -24.21 -43.88 -27.19
C THR A 195 -25.56 -43.63 -27.85
N ASN A 196 -25.77 -44.28 -29.00
CA ASN A 196 -26.95 -44.30 -29.90
C ASN A 196 -26.71 -43.41 -31.13
N HIS A 197 -26.24 -43.94 -32.28
CA HIS A 197 -26.88 -44.93 -33.17
C HIS A 197 -28.33 -44.60 -33.49
#